data_AF-F0JK91-F1
#
_entry.id   AF-F0JK91-F1
#
_cell.length_a   1.000
_cell.length_b   1.000
_cell.length_c   1.000
_cell.angle_alpha   90.00
_cell.angle_beta   90.00
_cell.angle_gamma   90.00
#
_symmetry.space_group_name_H-M   'P 1'
#
loop_
_entity.id
_entity.type
_entity.pdbx_description
1 polymer ?
#
loop_
_entity_poly.entity_id
_entity_poly.type
_entity_poly.pdbx_seq_one_letter_code
_entity_poly.pdbx_strand_id
1 'polypeptide(L)'
;MKDTFTLGILTLGQSPRTDVEPSLRGILGPDVRFVQRGGLDGLSEESIRNLAPVEGEPGIETCVLRENGEPKGVCIAKRHLLPRLIAAGRELETLCDIFFLLCSGEFPALKHAVPRLIEPITFIRCVVAAVARHSHLCVIGPESDMPAAPAQWQPYAARVSTAVSSPYDGKERLSEAARTAKASGAKYILLDDMGFTEEQRQLVRSVSGIATLNATSIMARALQELM
;
A
#
# COMPACT_ATOMS: atom_id res chain seq x y z
N MET A 1 -7.85 -13.71 -31.08
CA MET A 1 -6.90 -13.04 -30.18
C MET A 1 -7.43 -13.24 -28.78
N LYS A 2 -6.63 -13.73 -27.83
CA LYS A 2 -7.03 -13.63 -26.41
C LYS A 2 -7.09 -12.13 -26.12
N ASP A 3 -8.23 -11.63 -25.68
CA ASP A 3 -8.34 -10.26 -25.19
C ASP A 3 -7.32 -10.10 -24.06
N THR A 4 -6.46 -9.09 -24.16
CA THR A 4 -5.42 -8.82 -23.15
C THR A 4 -6.09 -8.42 -21.85
N PHE A 5 -5.86 -9.18 -20.78
CA PHE A 5 -6.40 -8.85 -19.46
C PHE A 5 -5.93 -7.46 -19.01
N THR A 6 -6.88 -6.59 -18.67
CA THR A 6 -6.65 -5.21 -18.29
C THR A 6 -6.90 -5.02 -16.80
N LEU A 7 -5.81 -4.78 -16.06
CA LEU A 7 -5.82 -4.52 -14.63
C LEU A 7 -5.77 -3.02 -14.33
N GLY A 8 -6.77 -2.54 -13.59
CA GLY A 8 -6.83 -1.18 -13.07
C GLY A 8 -6.10 -1.02 -11.74
N ILE A 9 -5.31 0.05 -11.61
CA ILE A 9 -4.62 0.43 -10.37
C ILE A 9 -5.13 1.81 -9.95
N LEU A 10 -5.92 1.86 -8.88
CA LEU A 10 -6.37 3.10 -8.27
C LEU A 10 -5.39 3.50 -7.17
N THR A 11 -4.58 4.52 -7.38
CA THR A 11 -3.62 5.01 -6.37
C THR A 11 -4.17 6.21 -5.61
N LEU A 12 -3.86 6.32 -4.31
CA LEU A 12 -4.20 7.51 -3.52
C LEU A 12 -3.50 8.77 -4.08
N GLY A 13 -2.29 8.58 -4.59
CA GLY A 13 -1.39 9.62 -5.03
C GLY A 13 -1.52 9.94 -6.51
N GLN A 14 -0.40 10.23 -7.16
CA GLN A 14 -0.35 10.40 -8.62
C GLN A 14 -0.06 9.07 -9.33
N SER A 15 -0.61 8.95 -10.53
CA SER A 15 -0.26 7.93 -11.51
C SER A 15 0.62 8.53 -12.62
N PRO A 16 1.51 7.73 -13.25
CA PRO A 16 1.76 6.31 -13.00
C PRO A 16 2.61 6.05 -11.74
N ARG A 17 2.42 4.89 -11.12
CA ARG A 17 3.19 4.38 -9.97
C ARG A 17 4.42 3.61 -10.42
N THR A 18 5.42 4.34 -10.92
CA THR A 18 6.69 3.80 -11.43
C THR A 18 7.51 3.06 -10.37
N ASP A 19 7.27 3.34 -9.09
CA ASP A 19 7.83 2.65 -7.94
C ASP A 19 7.25 1.25 -7.71
N VAL A 20 5.94 1.08 -7.89
CA VAL A 20 5.22 -0.15 -7.55
C VAL A 20 4.99 -1.05 -8.77
N GLU A 21 4.76 -0.47 -9.93
CA GLU A 21 4.49 -1.19 -11.17
C GLU A 21 5.54 -2.29 -11.48
N PRO A 22 6.86 -2.07 -11.32
CA PRO A 22 7.84 -3.13 -11.54
C PRO A 22 7.63 -4.35 -10.63
N SER A 23 7.25 -4.13 -9.37
CA SER A 23 6.95 -5.22 -8.42
C SER A 23 5.70 -6.00 -8.83
N LEU A 24 4.66 -5.30 -9.31
CA LEU A 24 3.44 -5.93 -9.82
C LEU A 24 3.72 -6.73 -11.10
N ARG A 25 4.42 -6.16 -12.08
CA ARG A 25 4.78 -6.84 -13.33
C ARG A 25 5.64 -8.07 -13.08
N GLY A 26 6.58 -8.00 -12.13
CA GLY A 26 7.43 -9.13 -11.76
C GLY A 26 6.65 -10.36 -11.26
N ILE A 27 5.44 -10.16 -10.73
CA ILE A 27 4.57 -11.25 -10.24
C ILE A 27 3.52 -11.62 -11.29
N LEU A 28 2.83 -10.64 -11.87
CA LEU A 28 1.69 -10.84 -12.78
C LEU A 28 2.09 -11.23 -14.20
N GLY A 29 3.34 -10.96 -14.59
CA GLY A 29 3.84 -11.23 -15.94
C GLY A 29 3.64 -10.05 -16.91
N PRO A 30 4.24 -10.14 -18.11
CA PRO A 30 4.30 -9.04 -19.07
C PRO A 30 3.00 -8.84 -19.86
N ASP A 31 2.15 -9.86 -19.94
CA ASP A 31 0.96 -9.86 -20.81
C ASP A 31 -0.23 -9.09 -20.22
N VAL A 32 -0.07 -8.52 -19.02
CA VAL A 32 -1.11 -7.75 -18.34
C VAL A 32 -1.03 -6.29 -18.74
N ARG A 33 -2.14 -5.75 -19.24
CA ARG A 33 -2.26 -4.32 -19.52
C ARG A 33 -2.63 -3.60 -18.23
N PHE A 34 -1.79 -2.66 -17.80
CA PHE A 34 -2.10 -1.80 -16.65
C PHE A 34 -2.76 -0.50 -17.09
N VAL A 35 -3.85 -0.13 -16.41
CA VAL A 35 -4.48 1.19 -16.51
C VAL A 35 -4.47 1.81 -15.13
N GLN A 36 -3.91 3.01 -14.99
CA GLN A 36 -3.73 3.64 -13.68
C GLN A 36 -4.51 4.95 -13.60
N ARG A 37 -5.08 5.23 -12.43
CA ARG A 37 -5.67 6.52 -12.09
C ARG A 37 -5.32 6.86 -10.65
N GLY A 38 -4.99 8.12 -10.41
CA GLY A 38 -4.58 8.64 -9.12
C GLY A 38 -5.55 9.65 -8.54
N GLY A 39 -5.72 9.61 -7.22
CA GLY A 39 -6.47 10.62 -6.47
C GLY A 39 -5.86 12.01 -6.54
N LEU A 40 -4.58 12.14 -6.92
CA LEU A 40 -3.89 13.42 -7.09
C LEU A 40 -3.52 13.74 -8.54
N ASP A 41 -4.04 12.99 -9.51
CA ASP A 41 -3.78 13.25 -10.93
C ASP A 41 -4.24 14.65 -11.33
N GLY A 42 -3.44 15.30 -12.20
CA GLY A 42 -3.70 16.66 -12.69
C GLY A 42 -3.49 17.78 -11.68
N LEU A 43 -3.03 17.49 -10.46
CA LEU A 43 -2.70 18.51 -9.46
C LEU A 43 -1.25 18.98 -9.57
N SER A 44 -1.04 20.28 -9.39
CA SER A 44 0.29 20.87 -9.22
C SER A 44 0.86 20.53 -7.84
N GLU A 45 2.19 20.61 -7.69
CA GLU A 45 2.83 20.44 -6.39
C GLU A 45 2.28 21.40 -5.33
N GLU A 46 1.97 22.65 -5.72
CA GLU A 46 1.36 23.63 -4.83
C GLU A 46 -0.03 23.21 -4.38
N SER A 47 -0.86 22.72 -5.32
CA SER A 47 -2.20 22.22 -5.00
C SER A 47 -2.11 21.05 -4.02
N ILE A 48 -1.15 20.14 -4.21
CA ILE A 48 -0.92 18.98 -3.34
C ILE A 48 -0.49 19.42 -1.94
N ARG A 49 0.40 20.41 -1.81
CA ARG A 49 0.78 20.97 -0.50
C ARG A 49 -0.42 21.50 0.28
N ASN A 50 -1.39 22.10 -0.43
CA ASN A 50 -2.61 22.62 0.19
C ASN A 50 -3.59 21.52 0.64
N LEU A 51 -3.33 20.23 0.35
CA LEU A 51 -4.12 19.09 0.81
C LEU A 51 -3.52 18.40 2.05
N ALA A 52 -2.42 18.92 2.60
CA ALA A 52 -1.81 18.39 3.81
C ALA A 52 -2.80 18.42 4.99
N PRO A 53 -2.74 17.45 5.91
CA PRO A 53 -3.55 17.48 7.13
C PRO A 53 -3.19 18.70 7.99
N VAL A 54 -4.20 19.30 8.61
CA VAL A 54 -3.98 20.28 9.67
C VAL A 54 -3.66 19.56 11.00
N GLU A 55 -3.20 20.29 12.01
CA GLU A 55 -2.89 19.71 13.32
C GLU A 55 -4.10 18.97 13.90
N GLY A 56 -3.88 17.73 14.35
CA GLY A 56 -4.93 16.85 14.88
C GLY A 56 -5.81 16.18 13.82
N GLU A 57 -5.62 16.46 12.53
CA GLU A 57 -6.34 15.78 11.46
C GLU A 57 -5.65 14.47 11.02
N PRO A 58 -6.40 13.38 10.79
CA PRO A 58 -5.82 12.15 10.24
C PRO A 58 -5.29 12.35 8.82
N GLY A 59 -3.97 12.19 8.68
CA GLY A 59 -3.29 12.09 7.40
C GLY A 59 -3.20 10.65 6.89
N ILE A 60 -2.81 10.51 5.63
CA ILE A 60 -2.36 9.25 5.04
C ILE A 60 -1.17 9.52 4.13
N GLU A 61 -0.13 8.71 4.23
CA GLU A 61 0.99 8.77 3.29
C GLU A 61 0.57 8.22 1.92
N THR A 62 1.04 8.88 0.87
CA THR A 62 0.89 8.44 -0.52
C THR A 62 2.08 8.90 -1.36
N CYS A 63 2.11 8.53 -2.64
CA CYS A 63 3.18 8.83 -3.57
C CYS A 63 2.80 9.90 -4.60
N VAL A 64 3.70 10.84 -4.85
CA VAL A 64 3.64 11.75 -6.01
C VAL A 64 4.93 11.63 -6.81
N LEU A 65 4.91 12.10 -8.06
CA LEU A 65 6.12 12.20 -8.86
C LEU A 65 6.72 13.60 -8.72
N ARG A 66 8.02 13.67 -8.47
CA ARG A 66 8.80 14.91 -8.57
C ARG A 66 8.91 15.33 -10.04
N GLU A 67 9.32 16.58 -10.27
CA GLU A 67 9.64 17.08 -11.62
C GLU A 67 10.69 16.21 -12.35
N ASN A 68 11.64 15.62 -11.62
CA ASN A 68 12.66 14.71 -12.18
C ASN A 68 12.14 13.28 -12.44
N GLY A 69 10.85 13.00 -12.17
CA GLY A 69 10.22 11.70 -12.34
C GLY A 69 10.43 10.72 -11.18
N GLU A 70 11.13 11.12 -10.11
CA GLU A 70 11.33 10.26 -8.95
C GLU A 70 10.11 10.27 -8.02
N PRO A 71 9.73 9.11 -7.45
CA PRO A 71 8.63 9.01 -6.51
C PRO A 71 8.98 9.67 -5.17
N LYS A 72 8.00 10.31 -4.55
CA LYS A 72 8.12 11.02 -3.28
C LYS A 72 6.89 10.77 -2.41
N GLY A 73 7.12 10.42 -1.14
CA GLY A 73 6.09 10.37 -0.11
C GLY A 73 5.52 11.76 0.20
N VAL A 74 4.20 11.87 0.28
CA VAL A 74 3.46 13.04 0.79
C VAL A 74 2.35 12.58 1.72
N CYS A 75 2.08 13.35 2.76
CA CYS A 75 0.97 13.08 3.68
C CYS A 75 -0.22 13.98 3.32
N ILE A 76 -1.39 13.37 3.11
CA ILE A 76 -2.60 14.05 2.63
C ILE A 76 -3.76 13.79 3.58
N ALA A 77 -4.59 14.80 3.83
CA ALA A 77 -5.83 14.61 4.57
C ALA A 77 -6.82 13.74 3.77
N LYS A 78 -7.28 12.65 4.39
CA LYS A 78 -8.15 11.64 3.74
C LYS A 78 -9.41 12.24 3.11
N ARG A 79 -9.98 13.30 3.71
CA ARG A 79 -11.20 13.97 3.22
C ARG A 79 -11.05 14.53 1.81
N HIS A 80 -9.85 14.97 1.41
CA HIS A 80 -9.61 15.58 0.10
C HIS A 80 -9.47 14.53 -1.02
N LEU A 81 -9.13 13.29 -0.65
CA LEU A 81 -8.95 12.20 -1.59
C LEU A 81 -10.29 11.58 -2.02
N LEU A 82 -11.25 11.45 -1.10
CA LEU A 82 -12.46 10.65 -1.33
C LEU A 82 -13.22 11.01 -2.62
N PRO A 83 -13.57 12.28 -2.92
CA PRO A 83 -14.30 12.60 -4.15
C PRO A 83 -13.50 12.26 -5.41
N ARG A 84 -12.18 12.46 -5.37
CA ARG A 84 -11.27 12.20 -6.50
C ARG A 84 -11.11 10.70 -6.75
N LEU A 85 -10.98 9.92 -5.68
CA LEU A 85 -10.91 8.46 -5.75
C LEU A 85 -12.20 7.84 -6.27
N ILE A 86 -13.36 8.38 -5.92
CA ILE A 86 -14.64 7.91 -6.46
C ILE A 86 -14.70 8.15 -7.98
N ALA A 87 -14.31 9.34 -8.43
CA ALA A 87 -14.28 9.66 -9.87
C ALA A 87 -13.32 8.72 -10.63
N ALA A 88 -12.07 8.63 -10.17
CA ALA A 88 -11.05 7.76 -10.75
C ALA A 88 -11.44 6.27 -10.72
N GLY A 89 -12.04 5.81 -9.63
CA GLY A 89 -12.51 4.43 -9.48
C GLY A 89 -13.63 4.08 -10.45
N ARG A 90 -14.57 5.00 -10.69
CA ARG A 90 -15.65 4.82 -11.70
C ARG A 90 -15.11 4.77 -13.12
N GLU A 91 -14.10 5.57 -13.44
CA GLU A 91 -13.42 5.46 -14.74
C GLU A 91 -12.81 4.06 -14.91
N LEU A 92 -12.01 3.60 -13.92
CA LEU A 92 -11.36 2.30 -13.97
C LEU A 92 -12.37 1.14 -14.08
N GLU A 93 -13.52 1.25 -13.42
CA GLU A 93 -14.60 0.26 -13.48
C GLU A 93 -15.12 0.02 -14.91
N THR A 94 -15.07 1.05 -15.77
CA THR A 94 -15.47 0.96 -17.19
C THR A 94 -14.35 0.53 -18.13
N LEU A 95 -13.08 0.68 -17.70
CA LEU A 95 -11.90 0.49 -18.55
C LEU A 95 -11.19 -0.83 -18.33
N CYS A 96 -11.48 -1.53 -17.24
CA CYS A 96 -10.69 -2.66 -16.75
C CYS A 96 -11.56 -3.89 -16.46
N ASP A 97 -10.98 -5.08 -16.63
CA ASP A 97 -11.61 -6.35 -16.24
C ASP A 97 -11.74 -6.42 -14.71
N ILE A 98 -10.64 -6.07 -14.02
CA ILE A 98 -10.53 -5.96 -12.57
C ILE A 98 -9.73 -4.71 -12.21
N PHE A 99 -10.04 -4.09 -11.07
CA PHE A 99 -9.25 -2.99 -10.53
C PHE A 99 -9.21 -3.04 -9.00
N PHE A 100 -8.11 -2.55 -8.43
CA PHE A 100 -7.89 -2.55 -6.98
C PHE A 100 -7.37 -1.19 -6.49
N LEU A 101 -7.57 -0.94 -5.20
CA LEU A 101 -7.00 0.22 -4.52
C LEU A 101 -5.55 -0.08 -4.14
N LEU A 102 -4.60 0.71 -4.60
CA LEU A 102 -3.20 0.61 -4.18
C LEU A 102 -3.00 1.28 -2.80
N CYS A 103 -3.59 0.68 -1.78
CA CYS A 103 -3.49 1.06 -0.37
C CYS A 103 -3.80 -0.16 0.54
N SER A 104 -3.14 -0.24 1.70
CA SER A 104 -3.48 -1.20 2.77
C SER A 104 -4.43 -0.61 3.83
N GLY A 105 -4.94 0.60 3.64
CA GLY A 105 -5.95 1.22 4.49
C GLY A 105 -7.40 0.92 4.05
N GLU A 106 -8.35 1.21 4.93
CA GLU A 106 -9.78 1.09 4.65
C GLU A 106 -10.37 2.40 4.13
N PHE A 107 -11.20 2.31 3.08
CA PHE A 107 -11.98 3.44 2.57
C PHE A 107 -13.46 3.05 2.43
N PRO A 108 -14.22 2.92 3.54
CA PRO A 108 -15.59 2.41 3.50
C PRO A 108 -16.52 3.22 2.58
N ALA A 109 -16.39 4.54 2.58
CA ALA A 109 -17.18 5.41 1.71
C ALA A 109 -16.82 5.25 0.22
N LEU A 110 -15.55 5.01 -0.10
CA LEU A 110 -15.12 4.71 -1.46
C LEU A 110 -15.66 3.36 -1.91
N LYS A 111 -15.51 2.32 -1.07
CA LYS A 111 -16.01 0.98 -1.35
C LYS A 111 -17.52 0.97 -1.56
N HIS A 112 -18.27 1.74 -0.77
CA HIS A 112 -19.70 1.91 -0.97
C HIS A 112 -20.03 2.58 -2.31
N ALA A 113 -19.30 3.62 -2.68
CA ALA A 113 -19.52 4.36 -3.92
C ALA A 113 -19.03 3.65 -5.19
N VAL A 114 -18.07 2.73 -5.06
CA VAL A 114 -17.46 1.92 -6.13
C VAL A 114 -17.40 0.44 -5.69
N PRO A 115 -18.53 -0.30 -5.71
CA PRO A 115 -18.62 -1.63 -5.11
C PRO A 115 -17.68 -2.68 -5.72
N ARG A 116 -17.32 -2.58 -7.01
CA ARG A 116 -16.38 -3.51 -7.66
C ARG A 116 -14.91 -3.30 -7.26
N LEU A 117 -14.58 -2.20 -6.57
CA LEU A 117 -13.20 -1.92 -6.15
C LEU A 117 -12.68 -3.02 -5.22
N ILE A 118 -11.59 -3.67 -5.61
CA ILE A 118 -10.91 -4.63 -4.73
C ILE A 118 -10.08 -3.86 -3.69
N GLU A 119 -10.30 -4.17 -2.40
CA GLU A 119 -9.56 -3.58 -1.28
C GLU A 119 -8.52 -4.55 -0.74
N PRO A 120 -7.20 -4.29 -0.94
CA PRO A 120 -6.13 -5.21 -0.54
C PRO A 120 -6.12 -5.55 0.94
N ILE A 121 -6.55 -4.62 1.80
CA ILE A 121 -6.58 -4.82 3.26
C ILE A 121 -7.37 -6.08 3.66
N THR A 122 -8.39 -6.47 2.90
CA THR A 122 -9.15 -7.70 3.15
C THR A 122 -8.29 -8.96 2.99
N PHE A 123 -7.52 -9.05 1.90
CA PHE A 123 -6.59 -10.15 1.62
C PHE A 123 -5.42 -10.16 2.61
N ILE A 124 -4.86 -9.00 2.91
CA ILE A 124 -3.73 -8.88 3.84
C ILE A 124 -4.14 -9.37 5.23
N ARG A 125 -5.32 -8.96 5.72
CA ARG A 125 -5.88 -9.45 6.99
C ARG A 125 -6.06 -10.96 7.01
N CYS A 126 -6.58 -11.56 5.93
CA CYS A 126 -6.71 -13.01 5.83
C CYS A 126 -5.36 -13.73 5.92
N VAL A 127 -4.34 -13.24 5.21
CA VAL A 127 -2.99 -13.82 5.26
C VAL A 127 -2.37 -13.67 6.64
N VAL A 128 -2.45 -12.48 7.25
CA VAL A 128 -1.95 -12.24 8.61
C VAL A 128 -2.66 -13.15 9.62
N ALA A 129 -4.00 -13.26 9.54
CA ALA A 129 -4.79 -14.12 10.41
C ALA A 129 -4.46 -15.61 10.24
N ALA A 130 -3.97 -16.03 9.07
CA ALA A 130 -3.55 -17.40 8.84
C ALA A 130 -2.17 -17.70 9.46
N VAL A 131 -1.23 -16.75 9.41
CA VAL A 131 0.17 -17.01 9.80
C VAL A 131 0.53 -16.51 11.20
N ALA A 132 -0.05 -15.39 11.64
CA ALA A 132 0.36 -14.65 12.84
C ALA A 132 -0.63 -14.72 14.01
N ARG A 133 -1.80 -15.36 13.84
CA ARG A 133 -2.89 -15.44 14.84
C ARG A 133 -2.41 -15.77 16.26
N HIS A 134 -1.44 -16.67 16.40
CA HIS A 134 -0.89 -17.10 17.69
C HIS A 134 0.55 -16.64 17.91
N SER A 135 0.95 -15.55 17.27
CA SER A 135 2.34 -15.09 17.27
C SER A 135 2.43 -13.58 17.40
N HIS A 136 3.63 -13.10 17.70
CA HIS A 136 3.94 -11.68 17.73
C HIS A 136 4.20 -11.19 16.30
N LEU A 137 3.38 -10.25 15.85
CA LEU A 137 3.53 -9.52 14.59
C LEU A 137 4.19 -8.15 14.86
N CYS A 138 5.23 -7.81 14.11
CA CYS A 138 5.70 -6.43 14.02
C CYS A 138 5.19 -5.81 12.71
N VAL A 139 4.57 -4.64 12.79
CA VAL A 139 4.08 -3.87 11.65
C VAL A 139 5.08 -2.76 11.37
N ILE A 140 5.58 -2.69 10.14
CA ILE A 140 6.46 -1.63 9.64
C ILE A 140 5.70 -0.82 8.60
N GLY A 141 5.62 0.49 8.80
CA GLY A 141 4.96 1.39 7.86
C GLY A 141 5.20 2.86 8.18
N PRO A 142 4.52 3.76 7.45
CA PRO A 142 4.64 5.21 7.62
C PRO A 142 4.25 5.65 9.02
N GLU A 143 4.87 6.74 9.49
CA GLU A 143 4.60 7.28 10.83
C GLU A 143 3.12 7.62 11.06
N SER A 144 2.41 8.09 10.02
CA SER A 144 0.98 8.42 10.10
C SER A 144 0.09 7.24 10.51
N ASP A 145 0.54 6.01 10.25
CA ASP A 145 -0.28 4.81 10.38
C ASP A 145 0.00 4.07 11.70
N MET A 146 1.17 4.32 12.31
CA MET A 146 1.62 3.61 13.51
C MET A 146 0.69 3.78 14.73
N PRO A 147 0.05 4.94 14.98
CA PRO A 147 -0.91 5.05 16.08
C PRO A 147 -2.14 4.14 15.93
N ALA A 148 -2.57 3.85 14.70
CA ALA A 148 -3.74 3.02 14.41
C ALA A 148 -3.40 1.53 14.22
N ALA A 149 -2.15 1.21 13.86
CA ALA A 149 -1.71 -0.14 13.53
C ALA A 149 -2.03 -1.19 14.63
N PRO A 150 -1.84 -0.95 15.94
CA PRO A 150 -2.22 -1.93 16.96
C PRO A 150 -3.71 -2.29 16.91
N ALA A 151 -4.60 -1.30 16.83
CA ALA A 151 -6.04 -1.54 16.75
C ALA A 151 -6.43 -2.29 15.46
N GLN A 152 -5.77 -1.98 14.35
CA GLN A 152 -6.00 -2.61 13.06
C GLN A 152 -5.58 -4.08 13.02
N TRP A 153 -4.45 -4.43 13.66
CA TRP A 153 -3.81 -5.73 13.48
C TRP A 153 -3.96 -6.70 14.67
N GLN A 154 -4.24 -6.20 15.88
CA GLN A 154 -4.42 -7.03 17.08
C GLN A 154 -5.53 -8.09 16.95
N PRO A 155 -6.64 -7.89 16.21
CA PRO A 155 -7.62 -8.96 15.95
C PRO A 155 -7.06 -10.17 15.19
N TYR A 156 -5.90 -10.04 14.54
CA TYR A 156 -5.31 -11.05 13.65
C TYR A 156 -3.96 -11.60 14.15
N ALA A 157 -3.50 -11.17 15.33
CA ALA A 157 -2.24 -11.60 15.93
C ALA A 157 -2.34 -11.69 17.47
N ALA A 158 -1.49 -12.49 18.10
CA ALA A 158 -1.50 -12.60 19.57
C ALA A 158 -0.94 -11.35 20.24
N ARG A 159 0.02 -10.69 19.59
CA ARG A 159 0.63 -9.42 20.02
C ARG A 159 1.02 -8.63 18.78
N VAL A 160 0.86 -7.31 18.85
CA VAL A 160 1.34 -6.38 17.82
C VAL A 160 2.39 -5.44 18.42
N SER A 161 3.49 -5.26 17.70
CA SER A 161 4.42 -4.14 17.87
C SER A 161 4.53 -3.37 16.57
N THR A 162 5.08 -2.16 16.63
CA THR A 162 5.25 -1.28 15.48
C THR A 162 6.69 -0.81 15.35
N ALA A 163 7.14 -0.55 14.13
CA ALA A 163 8.37 0.18 13.85
C ALA A 163 8.15 1.12 12.65
N VAL A 164 8.69 2.33 12.74
CA VAL A 164 8.45 3.37 11.73
C VAL A 164 9.45 3.22 10.58
N SER A 165 8.94 3.14 9.36
CA SER A 165 9.69 3.40 8.13
C SER A 165 8.68 3.55 6.99
N SER A 166 8.80 4.64 6.22
CA SER A 166 8.14 4.78 4.92
C SER A 166 8.88 3.96 3.85
N PRO A 167 8.21 3.53 2.76
CA PRO A 167 8.89 3.07 1.55
C PRO A 167 9.86 4.09 0.96
N TYR A 168 9.72 5.39 1.29
CA TYR A 168 10.50 6.49 0.72
C TYR A 168 11.62 7.00 1.65
N ASP A 169 11.76 6.45 2.87
CA ASP A 169 12.76 6.89 3.86
C ASP A 169 14.19 6.38 3.59
N GLY A 170 14.35 5.50 2.60
CA GLY A 170 15.63 4.92 2.22
C GLY A 170 16.06 3.71 3.06
N LYS A 171 17.19 3.11 2.65
CA LYS A 171 17.61 1.77 3.12
C LYS A 171 18.01 1.72 4.59
N GLU A 172 18.64 2.78 5.13
CA GLU A 172 19.11 2.75 6.53
C GLU A 172 17.94 2.81 7.52
N ARG A 173 16.96 3.71 7.28
CA ARG A 173 15.75 3.79 8.09
C ARG A 173 14.97 2.48 8.09
N LEU A 174 14.84 1.86 6.92
CA LEU A 174 14.20 0.55 6.82
C LEU A 174 14.99 -0.56 7.55
N SER A 175 16.32 -0.48 7.52
CA SER A 175 17.19 -1.41 8.27
C SER A 175 17.07 -1.22 9.79
N GLU A 176 16.95 0.02 10.26
CA GLU A 176 16.68 0.34 11.66
C GLU A 176 15.32 -0.24 12.11
N ALA A 177 14.26 -0.05 11.33
CA ALA A 177 12.95 -0.63 11.60
C ALA A 177 13.00 -2.18 11.65
N ALA A 178 13.77 -2.81 10.75
CA ALA A 178 13.98 -4.26 10.76
C ALA A 178 14.72 -4.75 12.03
N ARG A 179 15.71 -4.00 12.52
CA ARG A 179 16.40 -4.29 13.80
C ARG A 179 15.46 -4.12 14.99
N THR A 180 14.63 -3.08 14.99
CA THR A 180 13.59 -2.86 16.01
C THR A 180 12.59 -4.01 16.05
N ALA A 181 12.12 -4.46 14.87
CA ALA A 181 11.25 -5.62 14.77
C ALA A 181 11.88 -6.89 15.37
N LYS A 182 13.17 -7.12 15.09
CA LYS A 182 13.93 -8.24 15.68
C LYS A 182 14.04 -8.13 17.20
N ALA A 183 14.40 -6.95 17.72
CA ALA A 183 14.54 -6.70 19.15
C ALA A 183 13.21 -6.86 19.91
N SER A 184 12.08 -6.60 19.25
CA SER A 184 10.75 -6.82 19.83
C SER A 184 10.40 -8.30 20.08
N GLY A 185 11.15 -9.23 19.48
CA GLY A 185 10.85 -10.66 19.52
C GLY A 185 9.69 -11.06 18.60
N ALA A 186 9.47 -10.30 17.51
CA ALA A 186 8.46 -10.63 16.52
C ALA A 186 8.80 -11.93 15.78
N LYS A 187 7.78 -12.74 15.47
CA LYS A 187 7.91 -13.95 14.65
C LYS A 187 7.63 -13.67 13.17
N TYR A 188 6.82 -12.66 12.90
CA TYR A 188 6.50 -12.19 11.56
C TYR A 188 6.59 -10.67 11.50
N ILE A 189 6.96 -10.17 10.33
CA ILE A 189 6.94 -8.75 10.00
C ILE A 189 5.91 -8.54 8.90
N LEU A 190 5.08 -7.50 9.02
CA LEU A 190 4.27 -6.98 7.91
C LEU A 190 4.82 -5.62 7.48
N LEU A 191 5.22 -5.51 6.21
CA LEU A 191 5.38 -4.21 5.56
C LEU A 191 3.98 -3.73 5.14
N ASP A 192 3.43 -2.81 5.92
CA ASP A 192 2.05 -2.32 5.84
C ASP A 192 1.96 -0.97 5.11
N ASP A 193 2.48 -0.96 3.89
CA ASP A 193 2.19 0.06 2.88
C ASP A 193 2.40 -0.57 1.50
N MET A 194 1.63 -0.15 0.49
CA MET A 194 1.72 -0.73 -0.85
C MET A 194 2.83 -0.14 -1.73
N GLY A 195 3.56 0.85 -1.24
CA GLY A 195 4.78 1.38 -1.84
C GLY A 195 6.01 0.50 -1.61
N PHE A 196 5.97 -0.43 -0.65
CA PHE A 196 7.11 -1.29 -0.37
C PHE A 196 7.41 -2.26 -1.52
N THR A 197 8.66 -2.27 -1.99
CA THR A 197 9.12 -3.12 -3.08
C THR A 197 9.56 -4.51 -2.60
N GLU A 198 9.75 -5.45 -3.53
CA GLU A 198 10.34 -6.75 -3.21
C GLU A 198 11.79 -6.61 -2.70
N GLU A 199 12.58 -5.68 -3.24
CA GLU A 199 13.95 -5.41 -2.75
C GLU A 199 13.92 -5.00 -1.27
N GLN A 200 13.00 -4.10 -0.89
CA GLN A 200 12.81 -3.65 0.49
C GLN A 200 12.37 -4.79 1.40
N ARG A 201 11.45 -5.65 0.95
CA ARG A 201 11.06 -6.87 1.67
C ARG A 201 12.25 -7.79 1.92
N GLN A 202 13.10 -8.01 0.92
CA GLN A 202 14.30 -8.84 1.05
C GLN A 202 15.34 -8.22 1.99
N LEU A 203 15.53 -6.90 1.94
CA LEU A 203 16.37 -6.17 2.89
C LEU A 203 15.91 -6.41 4.33
N VAL A 204 14.63 -6.19 4.61
CA VAL A 204 14.05 -6.37 5.95
C VAL A 204 14.22 -7.80 6.42
N ARG A 205 13.97 -8.79 5.55
CA ARG A 205 14.17 -10.22 5.86
C ARG A 205 15.63 -10.52 6.17
N SER A 206 16.56 -9.99 5.39
CA SER A 206 18.00 -10.19 5.57
C SER A 206 18.51 -9.58 6.89
N VAL A 207 18.08 -8.36 7.21
CA VAL A 207 18.54 -7.64 8.41
C VAL A 207 17.94 -8.23 9.69
N SER A 208 16.64 -8.54 9.67
CA SER A 208 15.93 -9.05 10.85
C SER A 208 16.13 -10.56 11.07
N GLY A 209 16.28 -11.34 9.99
CA GLY A 209 16.19 -12.80 10.03
C GLY A 209 14.76 -13.33 10.21
N ILE A 210 13.74 -12.47 10.08
CA ILE A 210 12.34 -12.78 10.33
C ILE A 210 11.57 -12.94 9.02
N ALA A 211 10.56 -13.80 8.99
CA ALA A 211 9.65 -13.94 7.86
C ALA A 211 8.85 -12.63 7.65
N THR A 212 9.03 -12.01 6.48
CA THR A 212 8.43 -10.71 6.15
C THR A 212 7.34 -10.87 5.10
N LEU A 213 6.16 -10.37 5.40
CA LEU A 213 5.02 -10.19 4.50
C LEU A 213 5.10 -8.79 3.87
N ASN A 214 4.67 -8.66 2.62
CA ASN A 214 4.57 -7.38 1.92
C ASN A 214 3.17 -7.25 1.32
N ALA A 215 2.44 -6.19 1.69
CA ALA A 215 1.09 -5.87 1.23
C ALA A 215 0.95 -5.95 -0.30
N THR A 216 1.87 -5.32 -1.05
CA THR A 216 1.90 -5.31 -2.52
C THR A 216 2.03 -6.71 -3.10
N SER A 217 2.98 -7.50 -2.57
CA SER A 217 3.22 -8.85 -3.06
C SER A 217 2.06 -9.80 -2.76
N ILE A 218 1.37 -9.62 -1.63
CA ILE A 218 0.17 -10.38 -1.27
C ILE A 218 -0.93 -10.10 -2.28
N MET A 219 -1.21 -8.81 -2.54
CA MET A 219 -2.25 -8.42 -3.49
C MET A 219 -1.94 -8.91 -4.90
N ALA A 220 -0.71 -8.74 -5.37
CA ALA A 220 -0.30 -9.19 -6.70
C ALA A 220 -0.49 -10.70 -6.89
N ARG A 221 -0.13 -11.52 -5.89
CA ARG A 221 -0.34 -12.97 -5.94
C ARG A 221 -1.83 -13.35 -5.89
N ALA A 222 -2.64 -12.62 -5.14
CA ALA A 222 -4.09 -12.83 -5.14
C ALA A 222 -4.72 -12.49 -6.50
N LEU A 223 -4.28 -11.41 -7.15
CA LEU A 223 -4.74 -11.03 -8.49
C LEU A 223 -4.35 -12.07 -9.53
N GLN A 224 -3.16 -12.67 -9.42
CA GLN A 224 -2.69 -13.70 -10.35
C GLN A 224 -3.65 -14.91 -10.44
N GLU A 225 -4.35 -15.26 -9.36
CA GLU A 225 -5.34 -16.36 -9.35
C GLU A 225 -6.67 -15.98 -10.03
N LEU A 226 -6.92 -14.69 -10.29
CA LEU A 226 -8.14 -14.18 -10.89
C LEU A 226 -8.01 -13.94 -12.41
N MET A 227 -6.85 -14.25 -12.98
CA MET A 227 -6.43 -13.89 -14.34
C MET A 227 -6.33 -15.08 -15.28
#